data_AF-A0A7S0JC22-F1
#
_entry.id   AF-A0A7S0JC22-F1
#
_cell.length_a   1.000
_cell.length_b   1.000
_cell.length_c   1.000
_cell.angle_alpha   90.00
_cell.angle_beta   90.00
_cell.angle_gamma   90.00
#
_symmetry.space_group_name_H-M   'P 1'
#
loop_
_entity.id
_entity.type
_entity.pdbx_description
1 polymer ?
#
loop_
_entity_poly.entity_id
_entity_poly.type
_entity_poly.pdbx_seq_one_letter_code
_entity_poly.pdbx_strand_id
1 'polypeptide(L)'
;HRCFPADELPSTPIRYAMMAINLIVVFQLCNWALLLRFVLIDHSDEYQLVSFILASKSYHFFVYGLVQLVQDGAMYFDCVLSDVGDRHPCSDTAPGRETGYWRDFVMELVRLACVWYAFARLRRAKGGALQAYELERDRLGLREGSTTAAKLRQLLVPHEQPASPRGGVLRYLFVYDVLAYGGCFVFGLANLAIHVVALDCEKVDCRAFLKPNDDLYHLVGDSLLSDWRLWMTLDFAQTCYSLLLFPFVLLALQPFMKYFTHARPTGYDKAGRLCLSLSSVEMAEREEMQGLESEEDAAATKIQGLWQKKQRQRDQ
;
A
#
# COMPACT_ATOMS: atom_id res chain seq x y z
N HIS A 1 7.51 15.76 -25.84
CA HIS A 1 6.67 15.78 -24.62
C HIS A 1 7.59 15.54 -23.42
N ARG A 2 7.75 16.49 -22.49
CA ARG A 2 8.64 16.31 -21.33
C ARG A 2 7.84 15.72 -20.16
N CYS A 3 8.16 14.50 -19.73
CA CYS A 3 7.80 14.03 -18.39
C CYS A 3 8.77 14.72 -17.41
N PHE A 4 8.32 15.05 -16.20
CA PHE A 4 9.20 15.66 -15.20
C PHE A 4 10.13 14.58 -14.61
N PRO A 5 11.41 14.88 -14.36
CA PRO A 5 12.32 13.93 -13.72
C PRO A 5 11.82 13.64 -12.31
N ALA A 6 11.65 12.37 -11.95
CA ALA A 6 11.35 12.01 -10.56
C ALA A 6 12.46 12.39 -9.56
N ASP A 7 13.63 12.71 -10.10
CA ASP A 7 14.86 13.01 -9.39
C ASP A 7 15.04 14.51 -9.05
N GLU A 8 14.21 15.41 -9.60
CA GLU A 8 14.30 16.86 -9.35
C GLU A 8 13.60 17.33 -8.06
N LEU A 9 12.95 16.43 -7.30
CA LEU A 9 12.61 16.76 -5.93
C LEU A 9 13.89 16.69 -5.08
N PRO A 10 14.25 17.76 -4.34
CA PRO A 10 15.55 17.87 -3.69
C PRO A 10 15.83 16.66 -2.80
N SER A 11 17.01 16.09 -3.08
CA SER A 11 17.74 15.01 -2.42
C SER A 11 17.10 14.41 -1.15
N THR A 12 16.99 13.08 -1.21
CA THR A 12 16.87 12.07 -0.15
C THR A 12 16.70 12.52 1.32
N PRO A 13 17.59 13.29 1.98
CA PRO A 13 17.38 13.72 3.37
C PRO A 13 16.10 14.53 3.59
N ILE A 14 15.65 15.35 2.65
CA ILE A 14 14.39 16.11 2.81
C ILE A 14 13.18 15.19 2.66
N ARG A 15 13.24 14.18 1.78
CA ARG A 15 12.20 13.14 1.69
C ARG A 15 12.16 12.28 2.95
N TYR A 16 13.31 11.87 3.48
CA TYR A 16 13.38 11.13 4.75
C TYR A 16 12.99 11.99 5.94
N ALA A 17 13.33 13.28 5.95
CA ALA A 17 12.89 14.24 6.96
C ALA A 17 11.40 14.52 6.85
N MET A 18 10.82 14.68 5.66
CA MET A 18 9.37 14.79 5.47
C MET A 18 8.67 13.48 5.83
N MET A 19 9.26 12.32 5.53
CA MET A 19 8.76 11.02 5.96
C MET A 19 8.82 10.87 7.48
N ALA A 20 9.90 11.31 8.12
CA ALA A 20 10.09 11.30 9.57
C ALA A 20 9.19 12.33 10.29
N ILE A 21 9.01 13.52 9.73
CA ILE A 21 8.11 14.57 10.22
C ILE A 21 6.66 14.12 10.05
N ASN A 22 6.31 13.47 8.93
CA ASN A 22 5.00 12.83 8.76
C ASN A 22 4.81 11.64 9.72
N LEU A 23 5.88 10.97 10.14
CA LEU A 23 5.88 9.92 11.17
C LEU A 23 5.66 10.50 12.58
N ILE A 24 6.19 11.69 12.87
CA ILE A 24 6.14 12.33 14.19
C ILE A 24 4.84 13.12 14.39
N VAL A 25 4.31 13.77 13.35
CA VAL A 25 3.32 14.82 13.57
C VAL A 25 1.90 14.29 13.74
N VAL A 26 1.47 13.09 13.29
CA VAL A 26 0.07 12.72 13.55
C VAL A 26 -0.33 11.25 13.54
N PHE A 27 -0.36 10.61 14.72
CA PHE A 27 -1.01 9.30 14.90
C PHE A 27 -2.44 9.25 14.34
N GLN A 28 -3.22 10.30 14.57
CA GLN A 28 -4.64 10.38 14.18
C GLN A 28 -4.88 10.90 12.75
N LEU A 29 -4.16 11.93 12.26
CA LEU A 29 -4.33 12.41 10.89
C LEU A 29 -3.68 11.47 9.87
N CYS A 30 -2.81 10.55 10.26
CA CYS A 30 -2.21 9.63 9.30
C CYS A 30 -3.23 8.67 8.67
N ASN A 31 -4.23 8.18 9.41
CA ASN A 31 -5.30 7.39 8.81
C ASN A 31 -6.10 8.20 7.77
N TRP A 32 -6.44 9.44 8.10
CA TRP A 32 -7.09 10.36 7.17
C TRP A 32 -6.22 10.70 5.96
N ALA A 33 -4.92 10.90 6.17
CA ALA A 33 -3.96 11.16 5.09
C ALA A 33 -3.81 9.95 4.16
N LEU A 34 -3.84 8.72 4.69
CA LEU A 34 -3.84 7.50 3.89
C LEU A 34 -5.13 7.35 3.09
N LEU A 35 -6.29 7.66 3.68
CA LEU A 35 -7.56 7.67 2.94
C LEU A 35 -7.58 8.74 1.86
N LEU A 36 -7.13 9.95 2.16
CA LEU A 36 -7.00 11.02 1.16
C LEU A 36 -6.05 10.60 0.04
N ARG A 37 -4.91 10.00 0.38
CA ARG A 37 -3.98 9.43 -0.60
C ARG A 37 -4.67 8.36 -1.46
N PHE A 38 -5.46 7.47 -0.87
CA PHE A 38 -6.22 6.45 -1.60
C PHE A 38 -7.22 7.06 -2.59
N VAL A 39 -7.88 8.16 -2.22
CA VAL A 39 -8.80 8.88 -3.10
C VAL A 39 -8.04 9.59 -4.24
N LEU A 40 -6.85 10.11 -3.97
CA LEU A 40 -6.06 10.89 -4.93
C LEU A 40 -5.23 10.03 -5.91
N ILE A 41 -4.89 8.79 -5.56
CA ILE A 41 -4.12 7.92 -6.45
C ILE A 41 -4.95 7.46 -7.65
N ASP A 42 -4.29 7.23 -8.78
CA ASP A 42 -4.91 6.62 -9.95
C ASP A 42 -5.04 5.09 -9.77
N HIS A 43 -6.29 4.62 -9.67
CA HIS A 43 -6.62 3.20 -9.49
C HIS A 43 -6.44 2.35 -10.76
N SER A 44 -5.98 2.95 -11.85
CA SER A 44 -5.59 2.26 -13.08
C SER A 44 -4.09 1.98 -13.16
N ASP A 45 -3.29 2.68 -12.35
CA ASP A 45 -1.84 2.56 -12.29
C ASP A 45 -1.39 1.51 -11.25
N GLU A 46 -0.67 0.49 -11.73
CA GLU A 46 -0.13 -0.58 -10.88
C GLU A 46 0.85 -0.06 -9.83
N TYR A 47 1.74 0.87 -10.20
CA TYR A 47 2.77 1.35 -9.28
C TYR A 47 2.18 2.15 -8.12
N GLN A 48 1.21 3.02 -8.40
CA GLN A 48 0.52 3.78 -7.36
C GLN A 48 -0.26 2.88 -6.41
N LEU A 49 -0.94 1.84 -6.92
CA LEU A 49 -1.64 0.86 -6.08
C LEU A 49 -0.69 0.04 -5.21
N VAL A 50 0.40 -0.49 -5.78
CA VAL A 50 1.42 -1.24 -5.02
C VAL A 50 2.08 -0.35 -3.97
N SER A 51 2.46 0.88 -4.34
CA SER A 51 3.05 1.86 -3.42
C SER A 51 2.10 2.20 -2.28
N PHE A 52 0.80 2.36 -2.56
CA PHE A 52 -0.22 2.62 -1.54
C PHE A 52 -0.37 1.45 -0.56
N ILE A 53 -0.43 0.21 -1.07
CA ILE A 53 -0.54 -0.99 -0.23
C ILE A 53 0.66 -1.10 0.71
N LEU A 54 1.87 -1.02 0.15
CA LEU A 54 3.11 -1.16 0.92
C LEU A 54 3.23 -0.05 1.96
N ALA A 55 2.96 1.21 1.58
CA ALA A 55 2.96 2.34 2.50
C ALA A 55 1.94 2.16 3.63
N SER A 56 0.71 1.74 3.32
CA SER A 56 -0.35 1.54 4.33
C SER A 56 0.00 0.43 5.32
N LYS A 57 0.57 -0.68 4.86
CA LYS A 57 1.00 -1.80 5.73
C LYS A 57 2.24 -1.45 6.56
N SER A 58 3.17 -0.72 5.98
CA SER A 58 4.38 -0.26 6.69
C SER A 58 4.01 0.73 7.78
N TYR A 59 3.10 1.66 7.47
CA TYR A 59 2.53 2.58 8.46
C TYR A 59 1.90 1.82 9.63
N HIS A 60 1.09 0.79 9.35
CA HIS A 60 0.48 -0.05 10.37
C HIS A 60 1.55 -0.66 11.30
N PHE A 61 2.61 -1.23 10.74
CA PHE A 61 3.73 -1.76 11.53
C PHE A 61 4.36 -0.72 12.45
N PHE A 62 4.68 0.48 11.96
CA PHE A 62 5.35 1.49 12.77
C PHE A 62 4.43 2.08 13.85
N VAL A 63 3.20 2.43 13.49
CA VAL A 63 2.27 3.14 14.37
C VAL A 63 1.61 2.17 15.35
N TYR A 64 0.85 1.21 14.83
CA TYR A 64 0.11 0.26 15.67
C TYR A 64 0.96 -0.91 16.16
N GLY A 65 2.15 -1.12 15.61
CA GLY A 65 3.10 -2.11 16.10
C GLY A 65 4.08 -1.52 17.09
N LEU A 66 5.01 -0.69 16.62
CA LEU A 66 6.12 -0.23 17.48
C LEU A 66 5.70 0.85 18.48
N VAL A 67 5.00 1.90 18.03
CA VAL A 67 4.68 3.01 18.94
C VAL A 67 3.57 2.64 19.91
N GLN A 68 2.51 2.00 19.41
CA GLN A 68 1.43 1.47 20.25
C GLN A 68 1.97 0.52 21.33
N LEU A 69 2.86 -0.42 21.00
CA LEU A 69 3.50 -1.29 21.99
C LEU A 69 4.22 -0.53 23.12
N VAL A 70 4.93 0.56 22.78
CA VAL A 70 5.62 1.39 23.77
C VAL A 70 4.61 2.17 24.61
N GLN A 71 3.57 2.72 24.00
CA GLN A 71 2.51 3.46 24.69
C GLN A 71 1.73 2.56 25.65
N ASP A 72 1.25 1.42 25.17
CA ASP A 72 0.49 0.46 25.99
C ASP A 72 1.36 -0.15 27.08
N GLY A 73 2.63 -0.42 26.79
CA GLY A 73 3.59 -0.85 27.79
C GLY A 73 3.75 0.19 28.90
N ALA A 74 3.94 1.46 28.55
CA ALA A 74 4.05 2.55 29.52
C ALA A 74 2.76 2.73 30.33
N MET A 75 1.58 2.72 29.69
CA MET A 75 0.29 2.80 30.37
C MET A 75 0.07 1.62 31.31
N TYR A 76 0.41 0.41 30.87
CA TYR A 76 0.32 -0.79 31.71
C TYR A 76 1.24 -0.70 32.93
N PHE A 77 2.49 -0.28 32.77
CA PHE A 77 3.42 -0.12 33.89
C PHE A 77 2.97 0.98 34.85
N ASP A 78 2.56 2.14 34.35
CA ASP A 78 2.04 3.23 35.17
C ASP A 78 0.84 2.76 36.00
N CYS A 79 -0.03 1.97 35.38
CA CYS A 79 -1.18 1.42 36.01
C CYS A 79 -0.88 0.40 37.13
N VAL A 80 0.06 -0.50 36.88
CA VAL A 80 0.47 -1.53 37.86
C VAL A 80 1.24 -0.92 39.03
N LEU A 81 2.03 0.13 38.78
CA LEU A 81 2.86 0.78 39.81
C LEU A 81 2.12 1.86 40.60
N SER A 82 1.03 2.40 40.06
CA SER A 82 0.21 3.40 40.75
C SER A 82 -0.64 2.75 41.83
N ASP A 83 -0.13 2.73 43.06
CA ASP A 83 -0.87 2.32 44.25
C ASP A 83 -1.70 3.52 44.78
N VAL A 84 -2.94 3.64 44.30
CA VAL A 84 -3.87 4.73 44.67
C VAL A 84 -5.08 4.15 45.41
N GLY A 85 -4.85 3.56 46.59
CA GLY A 85 -5.90 3.15 47.53
C GLY A 85 -6.75 1.95 47.09
N ASP A 86 -8.01 1.89 47.55
CA ASP A 86 -8.86 0.69 47.45
C ASP A 86 -9.32 0.31 46.02
N ARG A 87 -9.04 1.14 45.01
CA ARG A 87 -9.41 0.85 43.61
C ARG A 87 -8.16 0.81 42.75
N HIS A 88 -7.93 -0.33 42.10
CA HIS A 88 -6.88 -0.44 41.10
C HIS A 88 -7.16 0.48 39.90
N PRO A 89 -6.25 1.42 39.56
CA PRO A 89 -6.45 2.38 38.48
C PRO A 89 -6.62 1.72 37.10
N CYS A 90 -6.26 0.44 36.95
CA CYS A 90 -6.36 -0.29 35.67
C CYS A 90 -7.79 -0.56 35.24
N SER A 91 -8.73 -0.43 36.16
CA SER A 91 -10.13 -0.41 35.78
C SER A 91 -10.48 0.80 34.90
N ASP A 92 -9.78 1.93 35.02
CA ASP A 92 -10.12 3.18 34.35
C ASP A 92 -9.08 3.60 33.29
N THR A 93 -7.80 3.29 33.49
CA THR A 93 -6.68 3.75 32.63
C THR A 93 -6.00 2.64 31.83
N ALA A 94 -6.60 1.44 31.76
CA ALA A 94 -6.03 0.36 30.95
C ALA A 94 -5.98 0.74 29.45
N PRO A 95 -4.94 0.24 28.73
CA PRO A 95 -4.84 0.42 27.29
C PRO A 95 -6.09 -0.11 26.57
N GLY A 96 -6.53 0.60 25.53
CA GLY A 96 -7.74 0.28 24.76
C GLY A 96 -9.06 0.78 25.35
N ARG A 97 -9.09 1.34 26.57
CA ARG A 97 -10.33 1.87 27.19
C ARG A 97 -10.66 3.32 26.80
N GLU A 98 -9.81 3.99 26.03
CA GLU A 98 -10.03 5.38 25.64
C GLU A 98 -11.34 5.56 24.85
N THR A 99 -12.05 6.66 25.13
CA THR A 99 -13.38 7.00 24.54
C THR A 99 -13.42 7.10 23.01
N GLY A 100 -12.27 6.97 22.34
CA GLY A 100 -12.11 7.00 20.88
C GLY A 100 -11.97 5.63 20.21
N TYR A 101 -11.78 4.53 20.94
CA TYR A 101 -11.34 3.24 20.35
C TYR A 101 -12.22 2.76 19.19
N TRP A 102 -13.55 2.88 19.32
CA TRP A 102 -14.47 2.49 18.24
C TRP A 102 -14.24 3.26 16.93
N ARG A 103 -13.90 4.55 17.01
CA ARG A 103 -13.61 5.36 15.83
C ARG A 103 -12.34 4.85 15.15
N ASP A 104 -11.30 4.57 15.92
CA ASP A 104 -10.04 4.04 15.42
C ASP A 104 -10.25 2.66 14.79
N PHE A 105 -11.05 1.80 15.43
CA PHE A 105 -11.44 0.50 14.90
C PHE A 105 -12.18 0.60 13.56
N VAL A 106 -13.20 1.47 13.46
CA VAL A 106 -13.92 1.67 12.20
C VAL A 106 -13.00 2.21 11.10
N MET A 107 -12.14 3.17 11.43
CA MET A 107 -11.17 3.73 10.47
C MET A 107 -10.18 2.67 10.00
N GLU A 108 -9.77 1.77 10.89
CA GLU A 108 -8.91 0.64 10.58
C GLU A 108 -9.61 -0.35 9.63
N LEU A 109 -10.90 -0.65 9.85
CA LEU A 109 -11.68 -1.46 8.92
C LEU A 109 -11.81 -0.81 7.53
N VAL A 110 -12.05 0.50 7.47
CA VAL A 110 -12.11 1.24 6.20
C VAL A 110 -10.77 1.18 5.48
N ARG A 111 -9.67 1.41 6.20
CA ARG A 111 -8.31 1.33 5.65
C ARG A 111 -7.98 -0.07 5.15
N LEU A 112 -8.36 -1.11 5.90
CA LEU A 112 -8.23 -2.51 5.48
C LEU A 112 -9.01 -2.76 4.19
N ALA A 113 -10.26 -2.30 4.11
CA ALA A 113 -11.08 -2.40 2.90
C ALA A 113 -10.43 -1.69 1.70
N CYS A 114 -9.85 -0.50 1.88
CA CYS A 114 -9.10 0.21 0.83
C CYS A 114 -7.90 -0.59 0.33
N VAL A 115 -7.12 -1.21 1.23
CA VAL A 115 -5.97 -2.04 0.86
C VAL A 115 -6.40 -3.28 0.08
N TRP A 116 -7.46 -3.96 0.52
CA TRP A 116 -8.02 -5.12 -0.19
C TRP A 116 -8.62 -4.75 -1.55
N TYR A 117 -9.29 -3.60 -1.63
CA TYR A 117 -9.77 -3.05 -2.90
C TYR A 117 -8.60 -2.77 -3.85
N ALA A 118 -7.54 -2.10 -3.37
CA ALA A 118 -6.35 -1.82 -4.16
C ALA A 118 -5.72 -3.13 -4.69
N PHE A 119 -5.62 -4.15 -3.83
CA PHE A 119 -5.12 -5.47 -4.21
C PHE A 119 -6.00 -6.15 -5.27
N ALA A 120 -7.32 -6.12 -5.11
CA ALA A 120 -8.25 -6.67 -6.11
C ALA A 120 -8.13 -5.95 -7.46
N ARG A 121 -7.88 -4.63 -7.43
CA ARG A 121 -7.67 -3.80 -8.62
C ARG A 121 -6.34 -4.10 -9.34
N LEU A 122 -5.30 -4.58 -8.65
CA LEU A 122 -4.03 -4.95 -9.30
C LEU A 122 -4.20 -5.97 -10.44
N ARG A 123 -5.22 -6.85 -10.38
CA ARG A 123 -5.51 -7.80 -11.46
C ARG A 123 -5.92 -7.11 -12.78
N ARG A 124 -6.55 -5.94 -12.67
CA ARG A 124 -7.13 -5.15 -13.78
C ARG A 124 -6.33 -3.89 -14.10
N ALA A 125 -5.43 -3.46 -13.23
CA ALA A 125 -4.58 -2.31 -13.46
C ALA A 125 -3.79 -2.49 -14.76
N LYS A 126 -3.63 -1.41 -15.52
CA LYS A 126 -2.81 -1.41 -16.73
C LYS A 126 -1.36 -1.48 -16.25
N GLY A 127 -0.84 -2.70 -16.18
CA GLY A 127 0.50 -2.90 -15.65
C GLY A 127 1.55 -2.24 -16.51
N GLY A 128 2.72 -2.00 -15.92
CA GLY A 128 3.88 -1.44 -16.61
C GLY A 128 4.30 -2.22 -17.85
N ALA A 129 3.82 -3.45 -18.06
CA ALA A 129 4.06 -4.25 -19.25
C ALA A 129 3.45 -3.65 -20.54
N LEU A 130 2.24 -3.08 -20.48
CA LEU A 130 1.65 -2.42 -21.66
C LEU A 130 2.42 -1.14 -22.01
N GLN A 131 2.84 -0.41 -20.98
CA GLN A 131 3.64 0.80 -21.12
C GLN A 131 5.09 0.51 -21.53
N ALA A 132 5.67 -0.59 -21.06
CA ALA A 132 6.98 -1.07 -21.50
C ALA A 132 6.91 -1.47 -22.97
N TYR A 133 5.84 -2.14 -23.40
CA TYR A 133 5.59 -2.41 -24.80
C TYR A 133 5.44 -1.12 -25.62
N GLU A 134 4.72 -0.12 -25.13
CA GLU A 134 4.61 1.19 -25.79
C GLU A 134 5.95 1.93 -25.84
N LEU A 135 6.77 1.84 -24.79
CA LEU A 135 8.11 2.43 -24.75
C LEU A 135 9.08 1.71 -25.70
N GLU A 136 8.99 0.38 -25.79
CA GLU A 136 9.73 -0.43 -26.77
C GLU A 136 9.29 -0.09 -28.19
N ARG A 137 7.97 0.12 -28.40
CA ARG A 137 7.40 0.55 -29.68
C ARG A 137 7.94 1.93 -30.10
N ASP A 138 8.01 2.87 -29.16
CA ASP A 138 8.59 4.19 -29.39
C ASP A 138 10.10 4.10 -29.65
N ARG A 139 10.85 3.29 -28.89
CA ARG A 139 12.30 3.05 -29.08
C ARG A 139 12.64 2.53 -30.47
N LEU A 140 11.75 1.73 -31.05
CA LEU A 140 11.93 1.17 -32.38
C LEU A 140 11.52 2.15 -33.49
N GLY A 141 11.14 3.39 -33.18
CA GLY A 141 10.75 4.40 -34.17
C GLY A 141 9.56 3.96 -35.02
N LEU A 142 8.72 3.05 -34.52
CA LEU A 142 7.63 2.44 -35.28
C LEU A 142 6.48 3.44 -35.37
N ARG A 143 6.61 4.39 -36.30
CA ARG A 143 5.55 5.32 -36.69
C ARG A 143 4.29 4.53 -37.07
N GLU A 144 3.15 4.91 -36.50
CA GLU A 144 1.83 4.40 -36.88
C GLU A 144 1.60 4.67 -38.38
N GLY A 145 1.84 3.65 -39.21
CA GLY A 145 1.73 3.74 -40.68
C GLY A 145 2.86 3.06 -41.44
N SER A 146 3.98 2.74 -40.80
CA SER A 146 5.03 1.93 -41.43
C SER A 146 4.53 0.49 -41.63
N THR A 147 4.64 -0.04 -42.84
CA THR A 147 4.36 -1.46 -43.14
C THR A 147 5.22 -2.41 -42.30
N THR A 148 6.38 -1.92 -41.84
CA THR A 148 7.25 -2.61 -40.87
C THR A 148 6.59 -2.71 -39.51
N ALA A 149 5.82 -1.72 -39.06
CA ALA A 149 5.10 -1.74 -37.77
C ALA A 149 3.95 -2.76 -37.76
N ALA A 150 3.30 -3.02 -38.90
CA ALA A 150 2.29 -4.07 -39.02
C ALA A 150 2.92 -5.48 -38.98
N LYS A 151 4.07 -5.66 -39.65
CA LYS A 151 4.86 -6.90 -39.59
C LYS A 151 5.47 -7.14 -38.22
N LEU A 152 6.00 -6.09 -37.58
CA LEU A 152 6.46 -6.16 -36.20
C LEU A 152 5.28 -6.39 -35.25
N ARG A 153 4.09 -5.81 -35.47
CA ARG A 153 2.90 -6.21 -34.71
C ARG A 153 2.62 -7.69 -34.85
N GLN A 154 2.74 -8.31 -36.01
CA GLN A 154 2.55 -9.77 -36.12
C GLN A 154 3.69 -10.59 -35.48
N LEU A 155 4.91 -10.06 -35.43
CA LEU A 155 6.08 -10.72 -34.82
C LEU A 155 6.20 -10.47 -33.29
N LEU A 156 5.68 -9.33 -32.81
CA LEU A 156 5.72 -8.84 -31.43
C LEU A 156 4.33 -8.77 -30.79
N VAL A 157 3.24 -9.18 -31.48
CA VAL A 157 2.08 -9.73 -30.78
C VAL A 157 2.70 -10.83 -29.96
N PRO A 158 2.84 -10.64 -28.64
CA PRO A 158 3.52 -11.61 -27.83
C PRO A 158 2.70 -12.86 -28.04
N HIS A 159 3.30 -13.86 -28.68
CA HIS A 159 2.79 -15.22 -28.70
C HIS A 159 2.29 -15.47 -27.30
N GLU A 160 0.96 -15.50 -27.10
CA GLU A 160 0.29 -15.27 -25.80
C GLU A 160 1.16 -15.80 -24.68
N GLN A 161 2.02 -14.96 -24.11
CA GLN A 161 2.90 -15.44 -23.06
C GLN A 161 1.92 -15.69 -21.93
N PRO A 162 1.78 -16.96 -21.48
CA PRO A 162 0.72 -17.35 -20.56
C PRO A 162 0.76 -16.35 -19.42
N ALA A 163 -0.32 -15.56 -19.30
CA ALA A 163 -0.34 -14.32 -18.53
C ALA A 163 0.40 -14.56 -17.22
N SER A 164 1.62 -14.03 -17.10
CA SER A 164 2.43 -14.31 -15.92
C SER A 164 1.58 -13.91 -14.72
N PRO A 165 1.51 -14.74 -13.67
CA PRO A 165 0.54 -14.56 -12.60
C PRO A 165 0.71 -13.16 -12.01
N ARG A 166 -0.22 -12.27 -12.37
CA ARG A 166 -0.20 -10.86 -11.95
C ARG A 166 -0.21 -10.80 -10.43
N GLY A 167 0.70 -10.01 -9.87
CA GLY A 167 0.86 -9.85 -8.41
C GLY A 167 2.13 -10.46 -7.82
N GLY A 168 2.89 -11.27 -8.56
CA GLY A 168 4.24 -11.72 -8.16
C GLY A 168 4.35 -12.17 -6.69
N VAL A 169 5.37 -11.68 -5.99
CA VAL A 169 5.61 -11.96 -4.55
C VAL A 169 4.52 -11.37 -3.66
N LEU A 170 3.92 -10.26 -4.06
CA LEU A 170 2.90 -9.56 -3.27
C LEU A 170 1.68 -10.45 -2.98
N ARG A 171 1.33 -11.36 -3.90
CA ARG A 171 0.24 -12.33 -3.69
C ARG A 171 0.49 -13.22 -2.47
N TYR A 172 1.71 -13.72 -2.30
CA TYR A 172 2.07 -14.58 -1.17
C TYR A 172 2.07 -13.80 0.14
N LEU A 173 2.50 -12.53 0.11
CA LEU A 173 2.43 -11.66 1.27
C LEU A 173 1.00 -11.34 1.71
N PHE A 174 0.04 -11.23 0.79
CA PHE A 174 -1.37 -11.10 1.18
C PHE A 174 -1.95 -12.37 1.79
N VAL A 175 -1.52 -13.56 1.33
CA VAL A 175 -1.90 -14.81 1.99
C VAL A 175 -1.33 -14.85 3.41
N TYR A 176 -0.05 -14.48 3.56
CA TYR A 176 0.57 -14.33 4.88
C TYR A 176 -0.17 -13.33 5.76
N ASP A 177 -0.56 -12.18 5.23
CA ASP A 177 -1.31 -11.13 5.94
C ASP A 177 -2.65 -11.64 6.47
N VAL A 178 -3.41 -12.39 5.66
CA VAL A 178 -4.67 -13.02 6.10
C VAL A 178 -4.42 -14.03 7.20
N LEU A 179 -3.38 -14.87 7.07
CA LEU A 179 -3.05 -15.88 8.07
C LEU A 179 -2.58 -15.24 9.39
N ALA A 180 -1.77 -14.18 9.31
CA ALA A 180 -1.31 -13.43 10.47
C ALA A 180 -2.49 -12.75 11.19
N TYR A 181 -3.34 -12.04 10.44
CA TYR A 181 -4.54 -11.40 11.00
C TYR A 181 -5.49 -12.43 11.63
N GLY A 182 -5.82 -13.50 10.89
CA GLY A 182 -6.69 -14.56 11.38
C GLY A 182 -6.11 -15.28 12.60
N GLY A 183 -4.80 -15.54 12.61
CA GLY A 183 -4.10 -16.13 13.74
C GLY A 183 -4.15 -15.27 15.00
N CYS A 184 -3.85 -13.98 14.88
CA CYS A 184 -3.95 -13.02 16.00
C CYS A 184 -5.39 -12.88 16.51
N PHE A 185 -6.37 -12.86 15.61
CA PHE A 185 -7.79 -12.80 15.98
C PHE A 185 -8.24 -14.05 16.75
N VAL A 186 -7.92 -15.25 16.24
CA VAL A 186 -8.25 -16.51 16.92
C VAL A 186 -7.56 -16.60 18.28
N PHE A 187 -6.29 -16.19 18.37
CA PHE A 187 -5.56 -16.13 19.63
C PHE A 187 -6.21 -15.16 20.62
N GLY A 188 -6.61 -13.96 20.18
CA GLY A 188 -7.33 -12.99 21.02
C GLY A 188 -8.65 -13.56 21.56
N LEU A 189 -9.45 -14.19 20.70
CA LEU A 189 -10.70 -14.83 21.11
C LEU A 189 -10.48 -15.99 22.09
N ALA A 190 -9.44 -16.80 21.89
CA ALA A 190 -9.10 -17.88 22.80
C ALA A 190 -8.71 -17.37 24.19
N ASN A 191 -7.88 -16.31 24.26
CA ASN A 191 -7.52 -15.67 25.53
C ASN A 191 -8.75 -15.07 26.23
N LEU A 192 -9.60 -14.39 25.47
CA LEU A 192 -10.86 -13.86 26.00
C LEU A 192 -11.73 -14.97 26.59
N ALA A 193 -11.92 -16.08 25.87
CA ALA A 193 -12.70 -17.22 26.35
C ALA A 193 -12.11 -17.81 27.65
N ILE A 194 -10.79 -17.96 27.73
CA ILE A 194 -10.11 -18.42 28.95
C ILE A 194 -10.36 -17.44 30.11
N HIS A 195 -10.29 -16.14 29.86
CA HIS A 195 -10.53 -15.13 30.90
C HIS A 195 -11.97 -15.11 31.39
N VAL A 196 -12.94 -15.23 30.49
CA VAL A 196 -14.37 -15.32 30.86
C VAL A 196 -14.60 -16.55 31.73
N VAL A 197 -14.10 -17.72 31.32
CA VAL A 197 -14.21 -18.96 32.10
C VAL A 197 -13.51 -18.85 33.46
N ALA A 198 -12.34 -18.21 33.52
CA ALA A 198 -11.61 -18.03 34.77
C ALA A 198 -12.33 -17.08 35.74
N LEU A 199 -12.94 -16.00 35.24
CA LEU A 199 -13.70 -15.04 36.04
C LEU A 199 -14.99 -15.62 36.60
N ASP A 200 -15.70 -16.41 35.81
CA ASP A 200 -16.94 -17.05 36.24
C ASP A 200 -16.69 -18.11 37.32
N CYS A 201 -15.55 -18.81 37.27
CA CYS A 201 -15.14 -19.77 38.29
C CYS A 201 -14.87 -19.14 39.68
N GLU A 202 -14.51 -17.87 39.75
CA GLU A 202 -14.20 -17.21 41.03
C GLU A 202 -15.45 -16.61 41.70
N LYS A 203 -16.45 -16.18 40.91
CA LYS A 203 -17.64 -15.48 41.42
C LYS A 203 -18.89 -16.34 41.50
N VAL A 204 -19.00 -17.38 40.68
CA VAL A 204 -20.21 -18.21 40.60
C VAL A 204 -19.88 -19.58 41.15
N ASP A 205 -20.52 -19.94 42.27
CA ASP A 205 -20.50 -21.29 42.83
C ASP A 205 -20.89 -22.27 41.69
N CYS A 206 -19.91 -23.01 41.13
CA CYS A 206 -20.00 -23.74 39.86
C CYS A 206 -21.17 -24.74 39.77
N ARG A 207 -21.86 -25.00 40.89
CA ARG A 207 -23.07 -25.83 40.97
C ARG A 207 -24.34 -25.16 40.41
N ALA A 208 -24.42 -23.83 40.35
CA ALA A 208 -25.64 -23.13 39.90
C ALA A 208 -25.79 -23.06 38.36
N PHE A 209 -24.72 -23.26 37.60
CA PHE A 209 -24.66 -23.02 36.15
C PHE A 209 -25.38 -24.07 35.29
N LEU A 210 -25.89 -25.15 35.87
CA LEU A 210 -26.61 -26.21 35.15
C LEU A 210 -28.10 -25.90 34.91
N LYS A 211 -28.63 -24.77 35.39
CA LYS A 211 -29.99 -24.35 35.04
C LYS A 211 -29.95 -23.23 33.99
N PRO A 212 -30.39 -23.49 32.75
CA PRO A 212 -30.55 -22.44 31.75
C PRO A 212 -31.67 -21.51 32.21
N ASN A 213 -31.32 -20.31 32.65
CA ASN A 213 -32.24 -19.21 32.87
C ASN A 213 -32.02 -18.18 31.75
N ASP A 214 -33.08 -17.77 31.09
CA ASP A 214 -33.05 -16.83 29.96
C ASP A 214 -32.51 -15.43 30.35
N ASP A 215 -32.49 -15.10 31.65
CA ASP A 215 -31.96 -13.84 32.19
C ASP A 215 -30.42 -13.71 32.10
N LEU A 216 -29.70 -14.82 31.86
CA LEU A 216 -28.23 -14.82 31.84
C LEU A 216 -27.66 -14.07 30.63
N TYR A 217 -28.37 -14.03 29.50
CA TYR A 217 -27.88 -13.40 28.27
C TYR A 217 -27.75 -11.87 28.38
N HIS A 218 -28.67 -11.22 29.11
CA HIS A 218 -28.63 -9.76 29.30
C HIS A 218 -27.52 -9.34 30.27
N LEU A 219 -27.24 -10.13 31.31
CA LEU A 219 -26.21 -9.79 32.31
C LEU A 219 -24.79 -9.96 31.76
N VAL A 220 -24.58 -10.97 30.90
CA VAL A 220 -23.28 -11.27 30.31
C VAL A 220 -22.91 -10.23 29.25
N GLY A 221 -23.86 -9.78 28.42
CA GLY A 221 -23.60 -8.85 27.31
C GLY A 221 -23.02 -7.50 27.76
N ASP A 222 -23.66 -6.87 28.75
CA ASP A 222 -23.25 -5.53 29.21
C ASP A 222 -21.96 -5.56 30.05
N SER A 223 -21.76 -6.64 30.82
CA SER A 223 -20.57 -6.79 31.67
C SER A 223 -19.31 -7.03 30.83
N LEU A 224 -19.39 -7.89 29.80
CA LEU A 224 -18.22 -8.26 28.99
C LEU A 224 -17.66 -7.10 28.17
N LEU A 225 -18.55 -6.30 27.56
CA LEU A 225 -18.15 -5.13 26.76
C LEU A 225 -17.59 -4.00 27.63
N SER A 226 -17.94 -3.96 28.92
CA SER A 226 -17.41 -2.99 29.88
C SER A 226 -16.07 -3.41 30.52
N ASP A 227 -15.69 -4.69 30.35
CA ASP A 227 -14.48 -5.23 30.97
C ASP A 227 -13.23 -4.74 30.23
N TRP A 228 -12.34 -4.07 30.96
CA TRP A 228 -11.09 -3.53 30.45
C TRP A 228 -10.17 -4.63 29.91
N ARG A 229 -10.32 -5.87 30.40
CA ARG A 229 -9.52 -7.02 29.96
C ARG A 229 -9.81 -7.42 28.52
N LEU A 230 -11.07 -7.28 28.07
CA LEU A 230 -11.45 -7.52 26.69
C LEU A 230 -10.71 -6.55 25.77
N TRP A 231 -10.80 -5.26 26.09
CA TRP A 231 -10.17 -4.19 25.31
C TRP A 231 -8.65 -4.36 25.26
N MET A 232 -8.01 -4.63 26.40
CA MET A 232 -6.57 -4.89 26.46
C MET A 232 -6.16 -6.11 25.61
N THR A 233 -6.97 -7.18 25.59
CA THR A 233 -6.69 -8.38 24.79
C THR A 233 -6.80 -8.09 23.29
N LEU A 234 -7.84 -7.35 22.88
CA LEU A 234 -8.04 -6.95 21.49
C LEU A 234 -6.94 -6.02 21.00
N ASP A 235 -6.57 -5.05 21.83
CA ASP A 235 -5.50 -4.09 21.58
C ASP A 235 -4.13 -4.80 21.47
N PHE A 236 -3.82 -5.71 22.39
CA PHE A 236 -2.61 -6.53 22.30
C PHE A 236 -2.59 -7.41 21.04
N ALA A 237 -3.72 -8.03 20.67
CA ALA A 237 -3.82 -8.82 19.45
C ALA A 237 -3.59 -7.97 18.19
N GLN A 238 -4.11 -6.74 18.16
CA GLN A 238 -3.85 -5.76 17.11
C GLN A 238 -2.36 -5.39 17.05
N THR A 239 -1.73 -5.10 18.18
CA THR A 239 -0.29 -4.80 18.27
C THR A 239 0.55 -5.97 17.77
N CYS A 240 0.24 -7.21 18.16
CA CYS A 240 0.92 -8.40 17.63
C CYS A 240 0.79 -8.54 16.11
N TYR A 241 -0.43 -8.40 15.56
CA TYR A 241 -0.64 -8.43 14.11
C TYR A 241 0.15 -7.33 13.41
N SER A 242 0.15 -6.13 13.97
CA SER A 242 0.89 -4.97 13.44
C SER A 242 2.37 -5.26 13.33
N LEU A 243 2.98 -5.87 14.35
CA LEU A 243 4.38 -6.28 14.34
C LEU A 243 4.68 -7.36 13.30
N LEU A 244 3.73 -8.28 13.05
CA LEU A 244 3.86 -9.28 11.99
C LEU A 244 3.83 -8.67 10.58
N LEU A 245 3.44 -7.40 10.41
CA LEU A 245 3.51 -6.71 9.11
C LEU A 245 4.94 -6.28 8.71
N PHE A 246 5.96 -6.62 9.49
CA PHE A 246 7.37 -6.33 9.17
C PHE A 246 7.81 -6.69 7.74
N PRO A 247 7.40 -7.83 7.12
CA PRO A 247 7.77 -8.13 5.74
C PRO A 247 7.33 -7.06 4.72
N PHE A 248 6.21 -6.36 4.98
CA PHE A 248 5.75 -5.26 4.12
C PHE A 248 6.66 -4.03 4.23
N VAL A 249 7.27 -3.79 5.40
CA VAL A 249 8.25 -2.71 5.60
C VAL A 249 9.49 -2.94 4.75
N LEU A 250 10.00 -4.18 4.75
CA LEU A 250 11.14 -4.55 3.91
C LEU A 250 10.84 -4.30 2.43
N LEU A 251 9.63 -4.67 1.98
CA LEU A 251 9.22 -4.40 0.60
C LEU A 251 8.99 -2.93 0.30
N ALA A 252 8.57 -2.11 1.26
CA ALA A 252 8.33 -0.68 1.04
C ALA A 252 9.62 0.11 0.75
N LEU A 253 10.79 -0.45 1.10
CA LEU A 253 12.08 0.12 0.73
C LEU A 253 12.28 -0.01 -0.79
N GLN A 254 12.63 1.12 -1.43
CA GLN A 254 12.78 1.25 -2.88
C GLN A 254 13.65 0.17 -3.55
N PRO A 255 14.80 -0.26 -2.98
CA PRO A 255 15.58 -1.33 -3.58
C PRO A 255 14.79 -2.62 -3.70
N PHE A 256 14.07 -3.01 -2.63
CA PHE A 256 13.32 -4.27 -2.59
C PHE A 256 12.06 -4.24 -3.44
N MET A 257 11.36 -3.09 -3.54
CA MET A 257 10.25 -2.96 -4.48
C MET A 257 10.68 -3.33 -5.91
N LYS A 258 11.84 -2.86 -6.37
CA LYS A 258 12.32 -3.11 -7.75
C LYS A 258 12.61 -4.60 -8.01
N TYR A 259 13.07 -5.33 -6.99
CA TYR A 259 13.40 -6.75 -7.12
C TYR A 259 12.17 -7.67 -6.97
N PHE A 260 11.26 -7.34 -6.05
CA PHE A 260 10.14 -8.23 -5.71
C PHE A 260 8.81 -7.85 -6.35
N THR A 261 8.68 -6.61 -6.81
CA THR A 261 7.51 -6.13 -7.53
C THR A 261 7.91 -5.82 -8.97
N HIS A 262 7.05 -6.17 -9.92
CA HIS A 262 7.25 -5.80 -11.32
C HIS A 262 6.80 -4.35 -11.61
N ALA A 263 6.32 -3.65 -10.59
CA ALA A 263 5.85 -2.28 -10.71
C ALA A 263 7.03 -1.32 -10.91
N ARG A 264 7.04 -0.62 -12.04
CA ARG A 264 8.01 0.44 -12.32
C ARG A 264 7.44 1.80 -11.89
N PRO A 265 8.28 2.73 -11.40
CA PRO A 265 7.81 4.07 -11.08
C PRO A 265 7.20 4.74 -12.32
N THR A 266 6.04 5.35 -12.12
CA THR A 266 5.24 6.04 -13.13
C THR A 266 5.07 7.51 -12.75
N GLY A 267 4.74 8.34 -13.75
CA GLY A 267 4.42 9.76 -13.60
C GLY A 267 3.41 10.19 -14.66
N TYR A 268 3.15 11.50 -14.75
CA TYR A 268 2.24 12.07 -15.75
C TYR A 268 2.98 13.05 -16.66
N ASP A 269 2.66 13.00 -17.95
CA ASP A 269 3.11 14.02 -18.89
C ASP A 269 2.29 15.32 -18.77
N LYS A 270 2.67 16.36 -19.52
CA LYS A 270 1.94 17.64 -19.54
C LYS A 270 0.48 17.52 -20.02
N ALA A 271 0.11 16.42 -20.67
CA ALA A 271 -1.26 16.14 -21.11
C ALA A 271 -2.05 15.30 -20.09
N GLY A 272 -1.47 14.99 -18.92
CA GLY A 272 -2.09 14.15 -17.89
C GLY A 272 -2.11 12.67 -18.25
N ARG A 273 -1.33 12.23 -19.25
CA ARG A 273 -1.21 10.81 -19.61
C ARG A 273 -0.16 10.16 -18.73
N LEU A 274 -0.46 8.96 -18.25
CA LEU A 274 0.48 8.15 -17.51
C LEU A 274 1.71 7.84 -18.39
N CYS A 275 2.91 8.12 -17.89
CA CYS A 275 4.19 7.78 -18.51
C CYS A 275 5.09 7.06 -17.49
N LEU A 276 6.06 6.27 -17.98
CA LEU A 276 7.11 5.74 -17.12
C LEU A 276 7.97 6.89 -16.60
N SER A 277 8.27 6.85 -15.30
CA SER A 277 9.24 7.76 -14.71
C SER A 277 10.63 7.34 -15.17
N LEU A 278 11.23 8.14 -16.04
CA LEU A 278 12.61 7.98 -16.46
C LEU A 278 13.53 8.72 -15.49
N SER A 279 14.70 8.13 -15.21
CA SER A 279 15.77 8.83 -14.51
C SER A 279 16.25 10.03 -15.31
N SER A 280 16.90 10.99 -14.65
CA SER A 280 17.49 12.16 -15.33
C SER A 280 18.45 11.77 -16.47
N VAL A 281 19.21 10.69 -16.29
CA VAL A 281 20.10 10.13 -17.33
C VAL A 281 19.30 9.57 -18.51
N GLU A 282 18.28 8.75 -18.24
CA GLU A 282 17.42 8.21 -19.30
C GLU A 282 16.62 9.31 -20.03
N MET A 283 16.28 10.40 -19.33
CA MET A 283 15.67 11.57 -19.95
C MET A 283 16.65 12.30 -20.86
N ALA A 284 17.89 12.52 -20.41
CA ALA A 284 18.94 13.14 -21.24
C ALA A 284 19.24 12.31 -22.49
N GLU A 285 19.38 10.99 -22.35
CA GLU A 285 19.54 10.07 -23.49
C GLU A 285 18.35 10.14 -24.45
N ARG A 286 17.13 10.24 -23.92
CA ARG A 286 15.92 10.35 -24.74
C ARG A 286 15.82 11.70 -25.46
N GLU A 287 16.25 12.78 -24.82
CA GLU A 287 16.32 14.10 -25.45
C GLU A 287 17.39 14.14 -26.55
N GLU A 288 18.54 13.49 -26.34
CA GLU A 288 19.58 13.34 -27.35
C GLU A 288 19.08 12.54 -28.57
N MET A 289 18.43 11.40 -28.34
CA MET A 289 17.85 10.61 -29.44
C MET A 289 16.76 11.37 -30.20
N GLN A 290 15.90 12.12 -29.51
CA GLN A 290 14.89 12.97 -30.16
C GLN A 290 15.52 14.08 -30.99
N GLY A 291 16.65 14.64 -30.54
CA GLY A 291 17.43 15.60 -31.31
C GLY A 291 17.91 15.00 -32.62
N LEU A 292 18.57 13.84 -32.57
CA LEU A 292 19.08 13.13 -33.75
C LEU A 292 17.97 12.74 -34.73
N GLU A 293 16.85 12.21 -34.24
CA GLU A 293 15.69 11.88 -35.07
C GLU A 293 15.13 13.11 -35.79
N SER A 294 15.06 14.26 -35.10
CA SER A 294 14.59 15.50 -35.71
C SER A 294 15.52 16.03 -36.81
N GLU A 295 16.83 15.82 -36.66
CA GLU A 295 17.82 16.17 -37.67
C GLU A 295 17.75 15.22 -38.88
N GLU A 296 17.53 13.93 -38.64
CA GLU A 296 17.33 12.93 -39.69
C GLU A 296 16.06 13.20 -40.51
N ASP A 297 14.92 13.48 -39.86
CA ASP A 297 13.67 13.86 -40.52
C ASP A 297 13.81 15.16 -41.34
N ALA A 298 14.55 16.14 -40.81
CA ALA A 298 14.85 17.38 -41.53
C ALA A 298 15.74 17.13 -42.77
N ALA A 299 16.74 16.25 -42.65
CA ALA A 299 17.60 15.85 -43.76
C ALA A 299 16.80 15.08 -44.84
N ALA A 300 15.94 14.15 -44.44
CA ALA A 300 15.06 13.40 -45.35
C ALA A 300 14.12 14.33 -46.13
N THR A 301 13.49 15.28 -45.44
CA THR A 301 12.61 16.29 -46.06
C THR A 301 13.38 17.15 -47.07
N LYS A 302 14.61 17.54 -46.76
CA LYS A 302 15.49 18.30 -47.67
C LYS A 302 15.84 17.49 -48.93
N ILE A 303 16.20 16.21 -48.77
CA ILE A 303 16.48 15.31 -49.89
C ILE A 303 15.23 15.15 -50.78
N GLN A 304 14.06 14.92 -50.19
CA GLN A 304 12.81 14.80 -50.94
C GLN A 304 12.49 16.06 -51.76
N GLY A 305 12.72 17.24 -51.19
CA GLY A 305 12.57 18.50 -51.91
C GLY A 305 13.53 18.66 -53.10
N LEU A 306 14.78 18.18 -52.99
CA LEU A 306 15.73 18.17 -54.10
C LEU A 306 15.30 17.21 -55.22
N TRP A 307 14.80 16.03 -54.86
CA TRP A 307 14.25 15.07 -55.82
C TRP A 307 13.07 15.65 -56.60
N GLN A 308 12.11 16.28 -55.93
CA GLN A 308 10.97 16.92 -56.57
C GLN A 308 11.39 18.05 -57.52
N LYS A 309 12.37 18.88 -57.13
CA LYS A 309 12.92 19.93 -58.01
C LYS A 309 13.57 19.34 -59.26
N LYS A 310 14.38 18.29 -59.10
CA LYS A 310 15.05 17.61 -60.21
C LYS A 310 14.05 16.95 -61.16
N GLN A 311 12.92 16.45 -60.66
CA GLN A 311 11.88 15.85 -61.48
C GLN A 311 11.15 16.91 -62.32
N ARG A 312 10.78 18.05 -61.73
CA ARG A 312 10.19 19.18 -62.47
C ARG A 312 11.09 19.71 -63.59
N GLN A 313 12.42 19.69 -63.40
CA GLN A 313 13.38 20.07 -64.44
C GLN A 313 13.49 19.06 -65.58
N ARG A 314 13.15 17.78 -65.34
CA ARG A 314 13.12 16.75 -66.40
C ARG A 314 11.83 16.77 -67.20
N ASP A 315 10.75 17.26 -66.61
CA ASP A 315 9.44 17.35 -67.24
C ASP A 315 9.29 18.62 -68.12
N GLN A 316 10.24 19.57 -68.05
CA GLN A 316 10.34 20.77 -68.88
C GLN A 316 11.25 20.54 -70.09
#